data_AF-A0A6A9T3V9-F1
#
_entry.id   AF-A0A6A9T3V9-F1
#
_cell.length_a   1.000
_cell.length_b   1.000
_cell.length_c   1.000
_cell.angle_alpha   90.00
_cell.angle_beta   90.00
_cell.angle_gamma   90.00
#
_symmetry.space_group_name_H-M   'P 1'
#
loop_
_entity.id
_entity.type
_entity.pdbx_description
1 polymer ?
#
loop_
_entity_poly.entity_id
_entity_poly.type
_entity_poly.pdbx_seq_one_letter_code
_entity_poly.pdbx_strand_id
1 'polypeptide(L)' 'MTENQSIQHNDDPPPSADEEVARLRLQLDEKSLKELVRLGLVEWDGENHVIKKGPNFDRERPLKK' A
#
# COMPACT_ATOMS: atom_id res chain seq x y z
N MET A 1 -27.90 -3.57 -19.84
CA MET A 1 -27.28 -2.64 -18.87
C MET A 1 -25.82 -3.06 -18.78
N THR A 2 -24.97 -2.54 -19.66
CA THR A 2 -23.53 -2.82 -19.59
C THR A 2 -22.86 -1.47 -19.53
N GLU A 3 -22.83 -0.91 -18.32
CA GLU A 3 -22.22 0.38 -18.05
C GLU A 3 -20.70 0.22 -17.92
N ASN A 4 -20.01 1.05 -18.68
CA ASN A 4 -18.82 1.78 -18.26
C ASN A 4 -17.64 0.95 -17.74
N GLN A 5 -16.78 0.49 -18.64
CA GLN A 5 -15.35 0.39 -18.32
C GLN A 5 -14.64 1.59 -18.93
N SER A 6 -14.83 2.72 -18.23
CA SER A 6 -14.02 3.91 -18.37
C SER A 6 -12.55 3.50 -18.28
N ILE A 7 -11.81 3.72 -19.36
CA ILE A 7 -10.35 3.74 -19.34
C ILE A 7 -9.96 4.93 -18.48
N GLN A 8 -9.91 4.74 -17.16
CA GLN A 8 -9.30 5.71 -16.26
C GLN A 8 -7.79 5.51 -16.35
N HIS A 9 -7.07 6.62 -16.49
CA HIS A 9 -5.63 6.66 -16.39
C HIS A 9 -5.23 6.09 -15.03
N ASN A 10 -4.76 4.84 -15.01
CA ASN A 10 -4.47 4.07 -13.80
C ASN A 10 -3.13 4.53 -13.18
N ASP A 11 -3.07 5.78 -12.72
CA ASP A 11 -2.11 6.18 -11.67
C ASP A 11 -2.70 5.92 -10.27
N ASP A 12 -3.85 5.24 -10.19
CA ASP A 12 -4.40 4.75 -8.94
C ASP A 12 -3.39 3.80 -8.29
N PRO A 13 -2.99 4.08 -7.05
CA PRO A 13 -1.95 3.32 -6.41
C PRO A 13 -2.44 1.89 -6.13
N PRO A 14 -1.57 0.87 -6.27
CA PRO A 14 -1.98 -0.52 -6.25
C PRO A 14 -2.77 -0.88 -4.98
N PRO A 15 -3.74 -1.81 -5.07
CA PRO A 15 -4.53 -2.22 -3.92
C PRO A 15 -3.66 -2.77 -2.78
N SER A 16 -4.11 -2.55 -1.56
CA SER A 16 -3.46 -3.12 -0.37
C SER A 16 -3.98 -4.53 -0.14
N ALA A 17 -3.08 -5.47 0.14
CA ALA A 17 -3.45 -6.87 0.40
C ALA A 17 -4.22 -7.04 1.72
N ASP A 18 -4.01 -6.13 2.69
CA ASP A 18 -4.62 -6.17 4.02
C ASP A 18 -5.11 -4.78 4.47
N GLU A 19 -6.10 -4.77 5.36
CA GLU A 19 -6.61 -3.54 6.00
C GLU A 19 -5.51 -2.80 6.77
N GLU A 20 -4.59 -3.52 7.43
CA GLU A 20 -3.48 -2.90 8.15
C GLU A 20 -2.55 -2.14 7.20
N VAL A 21 -2.27 -2.69 6.02
CA VAL A 21 -1.46 -2.04 4.97
C VAL A 21 -2.18 -0.81 4.44
N ALA A 22 -3.50 -0.90 4.24
CA ALA A 22 -4.31 0.24 3.85
C ALA A 22 -4.27 1.36 4.91
N ARG A 23 -4.41 1.01 6.20
CA ARG A 23 -4.30 1.96 7.31
C ARG A 23 -2.92 2.60 7.41
N LEU A 24 -1.85 1.81 7.24
CA LEU A 24 -0.49 2.33 7.25
C LEU A 24 -0.29 3.34 6.13
N ARG A 25 -0.78 3.04 4.92
CA ARG A 25 -0.73 3.97 3.78
C ARG A 25 -1.51 5.26 4.02
N LEU A 26 -2.64 5.19 4.71
CA LEU A 26 -3.39 6.39 5.12
C LEU A 26 -2.66 7.21 6.19
N GLN A 27 -1.99 6.55 7.14
CA GLN A 27 -1.20 7.22 8.17
C GLN A 27 0.08 7.84 7.62
N LEU A 28 0.65 7.22 6.59
CA LEU A 28 1.88 7.61 5.94
C LEU A 28 1.61 8.15 4.53
N ASP A 29 0.48 8.84 4.33
CA ASP A 29 0.09 9.39 3.03
C ASP A 29 1.12 10.41 2.50
N GLU A 30 1.84 11.07 3.42
CA GLU A 30 2.98 11.94 3.09
C GLU A 30 4.19 11.19 2.50
N LYS A 31 4.28 9.87 2.72
CA LYS A 31 5.36 9.02 2.21
C LYS A 31 4.90 8.27 0.97
N SER A 32 5.68 8.39 -0.10
CA SER A 32 5.41 7.62 -1.32
C SER A 32 5.59 6.12 -1.09
N LEU A 33 4.86 5.29 -1.84
CA LEU A 33 4.97 3.83 -1.80
C LEU A 33 6.42 3.33 -1.92
N LYS A 34 7.21 3.96 -2.80
CA LYS A 34 8.64 3.64 -2.97
C LYS A 34 9.44 3.83 -1.69
N GLU A 35 9.10 4.84 -0.89
CA GLU A 35 9.74 5.08 0.41
C GLU A 35 9.30 4.03 1.43
N LEU A 36 8.01 3.67 1.47
CA LEU A 36 7.51 2.60 2.32
C LEU A 36 8.18 1.25 2.01
N VAL A 37 8.40 0.94 0.73
CA VAL A 37 9.14 -0.25 0.29
C VAL A 37 10.61 -0.16 0.69
N ARG A 38 11.25 1.01 0.52
CA ARG A 38 12.64 1.24 0.92
C ARG A 38 12.85 1.09 2.42
N LEU A 39 11.88 1.50 3.24
CA LEU A 39 11.88 1.34 4.70
C LEU A 39 11.57 -0.12 5.11
N GLY A 40 11.14 -0.96 4.17
CA GLY A 40 10.73 -2.34 4.40
C GLY A 40 9.41 -2.46 5.14
N LEU A 41 8.61 -1.38 5.18
CA LEU A 41 7.31 -1.36 5.86
C LEU A 41 6.28 -2.11 5.05
N VAL A 42 6.30 -1.92 3.73
CA VAL A 42 5.44 -2.62 2.79
C VAL A 42 6.29 -3.25 1.71
N GLU A 43 5.77 -4.28 1.05
CA GLU A 43 6.39 -4.89 -0.11
C GLU A 43 5.42 -4.83 -1.28
N TRP A 44 5.94 -4.51 -2.46
CA TRP A 44 5.13 -4.59 -3.67
C TRP A 44 5.27 -5.98 -4.27
N ASP A 45 4.15 -6.72 -4.29
CA ASP A 45 4.02 -7.94 -5.07
C ASP A 45 3.70 -7.58 -6.53
N GLY A 46 4.74 -7.67 -7.37
CA GLY A 46 4.62 -7.40 -8.80
C GLY A 46 3.82 -8.47 -9.57
N GLU A 47 3.67 -9.67 -9.03
CA GLU A 47 2.91 -10.75 -9.68
C GLU A 47 1.40 -10.55 -9.51
N ASN A 48 0.98 -10.17 -8.31
CA ASN A 48 -0.42 -9.96 -7.97
C ASN A 48 -0.86 -8.49 -8.05
N HIS A 49 0.09 -7.57 -8.32
CA HIS A 49 -0.11 -6.13 -8.34
C HIS A 49 -0.75 -5.58 -7.04
N VAL A 50 -0.36 -6.15 -5.90
CA VAL A 50 -0.84 -5.78 -4.55
C VAL A 50 0.31 -5.36 -3.65
N ILE A 51 0.02 -4.47 -2.71
CA ILE A 51 0.98 -4.09 -1.66
C ILE A 51 0.74 -4.98 -0.44
N LYS A 52 1.77 -5.70 -0.03
CA LYS A 52 1.80 -6.58 1.13
C LYS A 52 2.54 -5.95 2.29
N LYS A 53 2.41 -6.53 3.48
CA LYS A 53 3.22 -6.17 4.65
C LYS A 53 4.67 -6.50 4.37
N GLY A 54 5.56 -5.54 4.62
CA GLY A 54 6.98 -5.77 4.55
C GLY A 54 7.54 -6.29 5.87
N PRO A 55 8.81 -6.72 5.90
CA PRO A 55 9.45 -7.33 7.07
C PRO A 55 9.57 -6.37 8.27
N ASN A 56 9.53 -5.05 8.03
CA ASN A 56 9.56 -4.02 9.06
C ASN A 56 8.17 -3.39 9.30
N PHE A 57 7.08 -3.98 8.82
CA PHE A 57 5.73 -3.41 8.94
C PHE A 57 5.40 -2.96 10.39
N ASP A 58 5.79 -3.77 11.38
CA ASP A 58 5.51 -3.48 12.80
C ASP A 58 6.49 -2.47 13.43
N ARG A 59 7.53 -2.05 12.72
CA ARG A 59 8.57 -1.15 13.23
C ARG A 59 8.11 0.31 13.32
N GLU A 60 7.19 0.73 12.45
CA GLU A 60 6.56 2.07 12.52
C GLU A 60 5.24 2.08 13.28
N ARG A 61 4.73 0.93 13.75
CA ARG A 61 3.70 0.99 14.78
C ARG A 61 4.34 1.65 16.00
N PRO A 62 3.90 2.84 16.45
CA PRO A 62 4.42 3.39 17.68
C PRO A 62 4.13 2.34 18.76
N LEU A 63 5.20 1.79 19.33
CA LEU A 63 5.14 1.01 20.56
C LEU A 63 4.34 1.86 21.54
N LYS A 64 3.06 1.50 21.76
CA LYS A 64 2.27 2.11 22.82
C LYS A 64 3.04 1.86 24.11
N LYS A 65 3.67 2.90 24.64
CA LYS A 65 4.14 2.95 26.03
C LYS A 65 2.94 3.09 26.95
#